data_AF-M9UCB5-F1
#
_entry.id   AF-M9UCB5-F1
#
_cell.length_a   1.000
_cell.length_b   1.000
_cell.length_c   1.000
_cell.angle_alpha   90.00
_cell.angle_beta   90.00
_cell.angle_gamma   90.00
#
_symmetry.space_group_name_H-M   'P 1'
#
loop_
_entity.id
_entity.type
_entity.pdbx_description
1 polymer ?
#
loop_
_entity_poly.entity_id
_entity_poly.type
_entity_poly.pdbx_seq_one_letter_code
_entity_poly.pdbx_strand_id
1 'polypeptide(L)'
;MSKPLGEPKGLVEKCWNLSEVEQAYRAFLEKWTGVLEKVSSLKSNEAFVTRILLVHEYRKFLNIDPDLPEDLLPPNWIGYTAYDLFMKLREELTPKANEFFYKVYEP
;
A
#
# COMPACT_ATOMS: atom_id res chain seq x y z
N MET A 1 -10.91 -30.66 6.11
CA MET A 1 -10.02 -31.61 5.39
C MET A 1 -8.98 -30.78 4.64
N SER A 2 -7.69 -31.05 4.80
CA SER A 2 -6.63 -30.32 4.10
C SER A 2 -6.66 -30.68 2.61
N LYS A 3 -6.73 -29.69 1.71
CA LYS A 3 -6.69 -29.93 0.27
C LYS A 3 -5.35 -30.56 -0.14
N PRO A 4 -5.35 -31.50 -1.11
CA PRO A 4 -4.13 -32.10 -1.62
C PRO A 4 -3.21 -31.06 -2.28
N LEU A 5 -1.89 -31.28 -2.20
CA LEU A 5 -0.85 -30.37 -2.73
C LEU A 5 -0.91 -30.14 -4.25
N GLY A 6 -1.77 -30.86 -4.98
CA GLY A 6 -1.95 -30.72 -6.43
C GLY A 6 -2.86 -29.57 -6.86
N GLU A 7 -3.63 -28.96 -5.95
CA GLU A 7 -4.46 -27.80 -6.27
C GLU A 7 -3.76 -26.48 -5.93
N PRO A 8 -3.59 -25.55 -6.90
CA PRO A 8 -2.94 -24.25 -6.68
C PRO A 8 -3.48 -23.46 -5.48
N LYS A 9 -4.81 -23.46 -5.27
CA LYS A 9 -5.42 -22.79 -4.10
C LYS A 9 -5.02 -23.42 -2.77
N GLY A 10 -4.91 -24.75 -2.72
CA GLY A 10 -4.47 -25.47 -1.53
C GLY A 10 -3.00 -25.25 -1.18
N LEU A 11 -2.15 -24.95 -2.17
CA LEU A 11 -0.77 -24.53 -1.95
C LEU A 11 -0.70 -23.09 -1.44
N VAL A 12 -1.48 -22.19 -2.03
CA VAL A 12 -1.54 -20.78 -1.61
C VAL A 12 -1.91 -20.66 -0.13
N GLU A 13 -2.97 -21.33 0.30
CA GLU A 13 -3.44 -21.34 1.70
C GLU A 13 -2.38 -21.89 2.69
N LYS A 14 -1.45 -22.73 2.22
CA LYS A 14 -0.39 -23.33 3.05
C LYS A 14 0.89 -22.50 3.09
N CYS A 15 1.19 -21.80 2.00
CA CYS A 15 2.43 -21.05 1.83
C CYS A 15 2.30 -19.59 2.30
N TRP A 16 1.11 -19.01 2.24
CA TRP A 16 0.88 -17.60 2.60
C TRP A 16 -0.32 -17.42 3.52
N ASN A 17 -0.14 -16.57 4.53
CA ASN A 17 -1.22 -16.14 5.39
C ASN A 17 -1.92 -14.92 4.80
N LEU A 18 -2.76 -15.13 3.78
CA LEU A 18 -3.44 -14.02 3.09
C LEU A 18 -4.38 -13.21 4.01
N SER A 19 -4.86 -13.81 5.10
CA SER A 19 -5.64 -13.10 6.12
C SER A 19 -4.82 -12.03 6.86
N GLU A 20 -3.55 -12.32 7.15
CA GLU A 20 -2.64 -11.37 7.79
C GLU A 20 -2.26 -10.23 6.83
N VAL A 21 -2.06 -10.56 5.55
CA VAL A 21 -1.84 -9.55 4.49
C VAL A 21 -3.07 -8.66 4.34
N GLU A 22 -4.28 -9.23 4.35
CA GLU A 22 -5.53 -8.47 4.32
C GLU A 22 -5.65 -7.54 5.53
N GLN A 23 -5.34 -8.01 6.75
CA GLN A 23 -5.35 -7.17 7.95
C GLN A 23 -4.37 -6.00 7.85
N ALA A 24 -3.18 -6.24 7.31
CA ALA A 24 -2.20 -5.18 7.05
C ALA A 24 -2.72 -4.15 6.04
N TYR A 25 -3.41 -4.58 4.98
CA TYR A 25 -4.07 -3.67 4.05
C TYR A 25 -5.21 -2.88 4.69
N ARG A 26 -6.02 -3.49 5.57
CA ARG A 26 -7.07 -2.76 6.32
C ARG A 26 -6.49 -1.64 7.18
N ALA A 27 -5.43 -1.93 7.92
CA ALA A 27 -4.75 -0.93 8.74
C ALA A 27 -4.14 0.20 7.89
N PHE A 28 -3.56 -0.15 6.73
CA PHE A 28 -3.08 0.85 5.76
C PHE A 28 -4.21 1.75 5.26
N LEU A 29 -5.33 1.15 4.81
CA LEU A 29 -6.49 1.87 4.31
C LEU A 29 -7.07 2.83 5.35
N GLU A 30 -7.27 2.36 6.58
CA GLU A 30 -7.80 3.17 7.69
C GLU A 30 -6.92 4.41 7.94
N LYS A 31 -5.61 4.20 8.08
CA LYS A 31 -4.65 5.28 8.34
C LYS A 31 -4.61 6.29 7.19
N TRP A 32 -4.45 5.82 5.96
CA TRP A 32 -4.13 6.68 4.83
C TRP A 32 -5.36 7.36 4.22
N THR A 33 -6.56 6.81 4.42
CA THR A 33 -7.81 7.50 4.05
C THR A 33 -7.96 8.80 4.84
N GLY A 34 -7.69 8.79 6.15
CA GLY A 34 -7.73 10.01 6.97
C GLY A 34 -6.64 11.04 6.62
N VAL A 35 -5.54 10.61 5.99
CA VAL A 35 -4.51 11.52 5.46
C VAL A 35 -4.94 12.14 4.14
N LEU A 36 -5.60 11.38 3.27
CA LEU A 36 -6.08 11.86 1.97
C LEU A 36 -7.01 13.07 2.11
N GLU A 37 -7.88 13.07 3.12
CA GLU A 37 -8.79 14.19 3.41
C GLU A 37 -8.07 15.52 3.71
N LYS A 38 -6.82 15.45 4.17
CA LYS A 38 -6.04 16.61 4.63
C LYS A 38 -4.92 17.00 3.66
N VAL A 39 -4.66 16.17 2.64
CA VAL A 39 -3.49 16.28 1.76
C VAL A 39 -3.38 17.65 1.08
N SER A 40 -4.50 18.23 0.67
CA SER A 40 -4.57 19.52 -0.02
C SER A 40 -4.15 20.71 0.86
N SER A 41 -4.27 20.56 2.18
CA SER A 41 -3.92 21.59 3.16
C SER A 41 -2.47 21.56 3.65
N LEU A 42 -1.72 20.51 3.30
CA LEU A 42 -0.33 20.35 3.74
C LEU A 42 0.58 21.43 3.13
N LYS A 43 1.57 21.86 3.91
CA LYS A 43 2.72 22.65 3.43
C LYS A 43 3.68 21.76 2.65
N SER A 44 4.58 22.36 1.86
CA SER A 44 5.51 21.61 1.00
C SER A 44 6.46 20.68 1.77
N ASN A 45 6.97 21.11 2.93
CA ASN A 45 7.78 20.26 3.81
C ASN A 45 6.99 19.09 4.41
N GLU A 46 5.73 19.30 4.81
CA GLU A 46 4.85 18.27 5.35
C GLU A 46 4.48 17.25 4.28
N ALA A 47 4.18 17.70 3.06
CA ALA A 47 3.92 16.84 1.91
C ALA A 47 5.14 15.98 1.58
N PHE A 48 6.35 16.54 1.65
CA PHE A 48 7.59 15.79 1.44
C PHE A 48 7.77 14.65 2.45
N VAL A 49 7.64 14.95 3.74
CA VAL A 49 7.73 13.93 4.81
C VAL A 49 6.63 12.88 4.65
N THR A 50 5.40 13.32 4.41
CA THR A 50 4.24 12.43 4.26
C THR A 50 4.42 11.47 3.08
N ARG A 51 4.94 11.95 1.94
CA ARG A 51 5.22 11.10 0.77
C ARG A 51 6.28 10.05 1.07
N ILE A 52 7.33 10.40 1.82
CA ILE A 52 8.37 9.43 2.22
C ILE A 52 7.78 8.37 3.13
N LEU A 53 6.97 8.76 4.11
CA LEU A 53 6.30 7.82 5.03
C LEU A 53 5.33 6.89 4.28
N LEU A 54 4.56 7.41 3.32
CA LEU A 54 3.66 6.65 2.47
C LEU A 54 4.41 5.55 1.71
N VAL A 55 5.49 5.91 1.01
CA VAL A 55 6.32 4.95 0.26
C VAL A 55 7.00 3.96 1.19
N HIS A 56 7.52 4.44 2.33
CA HIS A 56 8.20 3.58 3.30
C HIS A 56 7.26 2.54 3.93
N GLU A 57 6.00 2.88 4.14
CA GLU A 57 5.02 1.94 4.67
C GLU A 57 4.53 0.99 3.58
N TYR A 58 4.20 1.51 2.39
CA TYR A 58 3.70 0.68 1.29
C TYR A 58 4.72 -0.36 0.82
N ARG A 59 6.02 -0.02 0.77
CA ARG A 59 7.06 -0.99 0.38
C ARG A 59 7.16 -2.20 1.32
N LYS A 60 6.58 -2.16 2.53
CA LYS A 60 6.61 -3.30 3.45
C LYS A 60 5.77 -4.46 2.92
N PHE A 61 4.75 -4.19 2.09
CA PHE A 61 3.94 -5.21 1.44
C PHE A 61 4.77 -6.12 0.53
N LEU A 62 5.90 -5.66 -0.02
CA LEU A 62 6.82 -6.50 -0.80
C LEU A 62 7.39 -7.70 -0.02
N ASN A 63 7.30 -7.70 1.32
CA ASN A 63 7.77 -8.80 2.15
C ASN A 63 6.67 -9.79 2.55
N ILE A 64 5.40 -9.40 2.42
CA ILE A 64 4.27 -10.18 2.94
C ILE A 64 3.22 -10.52 1.88
N ASP A 65 3.05 -9.67 0.86
CA ASP A 65 2.16 -9.92 -0.27
C ASP A 65 2.91 -10.68 -1.38
N PRO A 66 2.49 -11.90 -1.72
CA PRO A 66 3.08 -12.70 -2.79
C PRO A 66 2.77 -12.26 -4.22
N ASP A 67 1.94 -11.24 -4.44
CA ASP A 67 1.53 -10.77 -5.78
C ASP A 67 0.92 -11.91 -6.63
N LEU A 68 -0.02 -12.65 -6.03
CA LEU A 68 -0.65 -13.80 -6.67
C LEU A 68 -1.63 -13.36 -7.78
N PRO A 69 -1.79 -14.17 -8.84
CA PRO A 69 -2.86 -13.99 -9.81
C PRO A 69 -4.25 -13.93 -9.16
N GLU A 70 -5.16 -13.14 -9.74
CA GLU A 70 -6.50 -12.88 -9.23
C GLU A 70 -7.29 -14.17 -8.90
N ASP A 71 -7.20 -15.18 -9.77
CA ASP A 71 -7.90 -16.46 -9.60
C ASP A 71 -7.50 -17.24 -8.32
N LEU A 72 -6.35 -16.89 -7.72
CA LEU A 72 -5.81 -17.50 -6.50
C LEU A 72 -6.06 -16.65 -5.25
N LEU A 73 -6.58 -15.43 -5.39
CA LEU A 73 -6.88 -14.54 -4.29
C LEU A 73 -8.26 -14.82 -3.66
N PRO A 74 -8.47 -14.41 -2.40
CA PRO A 74 -9.80 -14.36 -1.81
C PRO A 74 -10.74 -13.45 -2.61
N PRO A 75 -12.06 -13.74 -2.65
CA PRO A 75 -13.03 -12.82 -3.22
C PRO A 75 -12.97 -11.44 -2.54
N ASN A 76 -13.12 -10.36 -3.32
CA ASN A 76 -13.04 -8.98 -2.84
C ASN A 76 -11.69 -8.62 -2.18
N TRP A 77 -10.59 -9.12 -2.74
CA TRP A 77 -9.25 -8.79 -2.27
C TRP A 77 -9.01 -7.27 -2.20
N ILE A 78 -8.73 -6.77 -1.00
CA ILE A 78 -8.62 -5.33 -0.74
C ILE A 78 -7.25 -4.74 -1.11
N GLY A 79 -6.29 -5.58 -1.53
CA GLY A 79 -4.96 -5.12 -1.95
C GLY A 79 -5.03 -4.13 -3.12
N TYR A 80 -5.98 -4.32 -4.04
CA TYR A 80 -6.24 -3.39 -5.13
C TYR A 80 -6.73 -2.02 -4.62
N THR A 81 -7.66 -2.01 -3.68
CA THR A 81 -8.12 -0.76 -3.04
C THR A 81 -6.99 -0.02 -2.32
N ALA A 82 -6.09 -0.76 -1.66
CA ALA A 82 -4.93 -0.17 -1.00
C ALA A 82 -3.92 0.40 -2.02
N TYR A 83 -3.71 -0.26 -3.15
CA TYR A 83 -2.90 0.24 -4.24
C TYR A 83 -3.46 1.53 -4.84
N ASP A 84 -4.77 1.58 -5.09
CA ASP A 84 -5.44 2.78 -5.62
C ASP A 84 -5.31 3.97 -4.67
N LEU A 85 -5.49 3.75 -3.36
CA LEU A 85 -5.28 4.78 -2.35
C LEU A 85 -3.83 5.25 -2.32
N PHE A 86 -2.87 4.33 -2.38
CA PHE A 86 -1.44 4.65 -2.43
C PHE A 86 -1.11 5.52 -3.65
N MET A 87 -1.58 5.14 -4.84
CA MET A 87 -1.35 5.88 -6.07
C MET A 87 -1.94 7.29 -6.00
N LYS A 88 -3.20 7.40 -5.55
CA LYS A 88 -3.87 8.69 -5.39
C LYS A 88 -3.11 9.61 -4.44
N LEU A 89 -2.74 9.12 -3.25
CA LEU A 89 -1.96 9.92 -2.30
C LEU A 89 -0.60 10.33 -2.84
N ARG A 90 0.10 9.41 -3.52
CA ARG A 90 1.39 9.69 -4.13
C ARG A 90 1.28 10.80 -5.17
N GLU A 91 0.24 10.76 -6.00
CA GLU A 91 -0.04 11.80 -7.01
C GLU A 91 -0.31 13.15 -6.36
N GLU A 92 -1.22 13.21 -5.38
CA GLU A 92 -1.59 14.44 -4.66
C GLU A 92 -0.40 15.07 -3.89
N LEU A 93 0.45 14.23 -3.28
CA LEU A 93 1.60 14.71 -2.50
C LEU A 93 2.77 15.18 -3.38
N THR A 94 2.88 14.67 -4.62
CA THR A 94 4.09 14.83 -5.43
C THR A 94 4.44 16.30 -5.76
N PRO A 95 3.50 17.16 -6.18
CA PRO A 95 3.83 18.55 -6.51
C PRO A 95 4.46 19.31 -5.34
N LYS A 96 3.81 19.30 -4.17
CA LYS A 96 4.27 19.99 -2.95
C LYS A 96 5.54 19.37 -2.37
N ALA A 97 5.67 18.04 -2.42
CA ALA A 97 6.88 17.37 -1.99
C ALA A 97 8.10 17.73 -2.87
N ASN A 98 7.90 17.81 -4.19
CA ASN A 98 8.96 18.22 -5.12
C ASN A 98 9.34 19.69 -4.94
N GLU A 99 8.36 20.57 -4.73
CA GLU A 99 8.60 21.98 -4.41
C GLU A 99 9.57 22.12 -3.21
N PHE A 100 9.33 21.37 -2.13
CA PHE A 100 10.24 21.37 -0.99
C PHE A 100 11.62 20.81 -1.34
N PHE A 101 11.68 19.67 -2.02
CA PHE A 101 12.94 19.05 -2.41
C PHE A 101 13.84 20.01 -3.20
N TYR A 102 13.31 20.63 -4.27
CA TYR A 102 14.09 21.56 -5.10
C TYR A 102 14.49 22.84 -4.38
N LYS A 103 13.74 23.23 -3.33
CA LYS A 103 14.09 24.39 -2.51
C LYS A 103 15.30 24.13 -1.61
N VAL A 104 15.49 22.89 -1.15
CA VAL A 104 16.51 22.55 -0.13
C VAL A 104 17.67 21.73 -0.67
N TYR A 105 17.52 21.12 -1.84
CA TYR A 105 18.54 20.30 -2.45
C TYR A 105 19.52 21.15 -3.26
N GLU A 106 20.77 21.21 -2.79
CA GLU A 106 21.93 21.66 -3.57
C GLU A 106 22.75 20.41 -3.97
N PRO A 107 23.02 20.19 -5.27
CA PRO A 107 23.70 19.00 -5.78
C PRO A 107 25.19 18.94 -5.42
#